data_AF-A0AAV7CVA4-F1
#
_entry.id   AF-A0AAV7CVA4-F1
#
_cell.length_a   1.000
_cell.length_b   1.000
_cell.length_c   1.000
_cell.angle_alpha   90.00
_cell.angle_beta   90.00
_cell.angle_gamma   90.00
#
_symmetry.space_group_name_H-M   'P 1'
#
loop_
_entity.id
_entity.type
_entity.pdbx_description
1 polymer ?
#
loop_
_entity_poly.entity_id
_entity_poly.type
_entity_poly.pdbx_seq_one_letter_code
_entity_poly.pdbx_strand_id
1 'polypeptide(L)'
;MAAVERCRFRGSLLGALIGDCLGSLFEGHENVSLEGVLTFLRDLESRRDEGLMYTDDTAMARSVVRSLLEKPTFDEKDLAERLELGEFPYCNRLKKIKEFLHKGNVSCREVVDELGHGIAALESVPTAIYSFLRCLDPVDDLPKEMNSLQRTIIFCILLGGDTDTIATMAGAVAGAYHGEEQVPEIWKKKSEGYRDAEDWGKKLWELYNSRLPS
;
A
#
# COMPACT_ATOMS: atom_id res chain seq x y z
N MET A 1 -5.97 7.20 22.85
CA MET A 1 -6.46 6.03 22.10
C MET A 1 -7.22 6.47 20.85
N ALA A 2 -8.35 7.17 20.98
CA ALA A 2 -9.11 7.75 19.86
C ALA A 2 -8.28 8.48 18.78
N ALA A 3 -7.35 9.37 19.17
CA ALA A 3 -6.50 10.09 18.22
C ALA A 3 -5.53 9.19 17.45
N VAL A 4 -5.02 8.13 18.10
CA VAL A 4 -4.09 7.15 17.50
C VAL A 4 -4.84 6.26 16.52
N GLU A 5 -6.05 5.81 16.86
CA GLU A 5 -6.88 5.01 15.96
C GLU A 5 -7.29 5.80 14.73
N ARG A 6 -7.74 7.06 14.90
CA ARG A 6 -8.03 7.94 13.77
C ARG A 6 -6.82 8.13 12.86
N CYS A 7 -5.63 8.30 13.46
CA CYS A 7 -4.35 8.41 12.74
C CYS A 7 -4.07 7.16 11.88
N ARG A 8 -4.41 5.97 12.37
CA ARG A 8 -4.29 4.70 11.61
C ARG A 8 -5.30 4.56 10.48
N PHE A 9 -6.55 4.97 10.67
CA PHE A 9 -7.55 4.98 9.60
C PHE A 9 -7.15 5.91 8.45
N ARG A 10 -6.71 7.14 8.79
CA ARG A 10 -6.18 8.09 7.80
C ARG A 10 -4.90 7.57 7.15
N GLY A 11 -3.99 7.04 7.96
CA GLY A 11 -2.74 6.43 7.49
C GLY A 11 -3.00 5.33 6.47
N SER A 12 -3.97 4.45 6.71
CA SER A 12 -4.31 3.36 5.78
C SER A 12 -4.77 3.88 4.42
N LEU A 13 -5.75 4.81 4.39
CA LEU A 13 -6.24 5.36 3.11
C LEU A 13 -5.18 6.20 2.39
N LEU A 14 -4.38 6.97 3.14
CA LEU A 14 -3.29 7.76 2.57
C LEU A 14 -2.16 6.88 2.03
N GLY A 15 -1.79 5.83 2.77
CA GLY A 15 -0.77 4.88 2.35
C GLY A 15 -1.18 4.13 1.09
N ALA A 16 -2.46 3.72 1.01
CA ALA A 16 -3.03 3.12 -0.20
C ALA A 16 -2.93 4.09 -1.39
N LEU A 17 -3.47 5.31 -1.24
CA LEU A 17 -3.48 6.32 -2.29
C LEU A 17 -2.06 6.67 -2.79
N ILE A 18 -1.12 6.85 -1.87
CA ILE A 18 0.25 7.23 -2.24
C ILE A 18 0.96 6.05 -2.90
N GLY A 19 0.67 4.82 -2.47
CA GLY A 19 1.13 3.61 -3.13
C GLY A 19 0.70 3.56 -4.59
N ASP A 20 -0.59 3.78 -4.86
CA ASP A 20 -1.16 3.89 -6.20
C ASP A 20 -0.48 4.99 -7.02
N CYS A 21 -0.58 6.24 -6.54
CA CYS A 21 -0.09 7.41 -7.26
C CYS A 21 1.41 7.37 -7.60
N LEU A 22 2.25 6.81 -6.72
CA LEU A 22 3.68 6.65 -7.00
C LEU A 22 3.97 5.38 -7.79
N GLY A 23 3.27 4.29 -7.51
CA GLY A 23 3.47 3.01 -8.17
C GLY A 23 3.06 3.04 -9.65
N SER A 24 2.03 3.78 -10.01
CA SER A 24 1.51 3.85 -11.39
C SER A 24 2.51 4.43 -12.39
N LEU A 25 3.46 5.22 -11.91
CA LEU A 25 4.54 5.78 -12.73
C LEU A 25 5.54 4.73 -13.22
N PHE A 26 5.62 3.59 -12.52
CA PHE A 26 6.55 2.50 -12.80
C PHE A 26 5.82 1.22 -13.23
N GLU A 27 4.50 1.29 -13.41
CA GLU A 27 3.68 0.14 -13.79
C GLU A 27 4.17 -0.47 -15.10
N GLY A 28 4.19 -1.80 -15.16
CA GLY A 28 4.65 -2.57 -16.33
C GLY A 28 6.16 -2.56 -16.56
N HIS A 29 6.96 -1.90 -15.72
CA HIS A 29 8.42 -1.95 -15.82
C HIS A 29 8.96 -3.20 -15.10
N GLU A 30 9.60 -4.09 -15.85
CA GLU A 30 10.21 -5.32 -15.31
C GLU A 30 11.44 -5.05 -14.42
N ASN A 31 12.17 -3.96 -14.68
CA ASN A 31 13.38 -3.61 -13.92
C ASN A 31 13.35 -2.13 -13.58
N VAL A 32 13.14 -1.82 -12.30
CA VAL A 32 13.11 -0.45 -11.79
C VAL A 32 14.37 -0.20 -10.96
N SER A 33 15.16 0.81 -11.34
CA SER A 33 16.40 1.16 -10.63
C SER A 33 16.14 2.13 -9.49
N LEU A 34 16.82 1.92 -8.37
CA LEU A 34 16.74 2.83 -7.22
C LEU A 34 17.16 4.26 -7.58
N GLU A 35 18.19 4.42 -8.40
CA GLU A 35 18.63 5.75 -8.85
C GLU A 35 17.54 6.48 -9.64
N GLY A 36 16.81 5.75 -10.50
CA GLY A 36 15.67 6.30 -11.25
C GLY A 36 14.55 6.77 -10.31
N VAL A 37 14.18 5.94 -9.34
CA VAL A 37 13.14 6.28 -8.34
C VAL A 37 13.56 7.48 -7.50
N LEU A 38 14.79 7.49 -6.97
CA LEU A 38 15.29 8.60 -6.15
C LEU A 38 15.42 9.91 -6.94
N THR A 39 15.77 9.84 -8.21
CA THR A 39 15.81 11.01 -9.09
C THR A 39 14.40 11.55 -9.32
N PHE A 40 13.44 10.67 -9.60
CA PHE A 40 12.05 11.06 -9.73
C PHE A 40 11.50 11.72 -8.45
N LEU A 41 11.75 11.14 -7.28
CA LEU A 41 11.29 11.71 -6.00
C LEU A 41 11.87 13.11 -5.76
N ARG A 42 13.15 13.33 -6.06
CA ARG A 42 13.79 14.66 -5.97
C ARG A 42 13.14 15.66 -6.93
N ASP A 43 12.84 15.23 -8.15
CA ASP A 43 12.17 16.06 -9.14
C ASP A 43 10.74 16.41 -8.69
N LEU A 44 10.01 15.44 -8.12
CA LEU A 44 8.65 15.62 -7.59
C LEU A 44 8.61 16.69 -6.49
N GLU A 45 9.65 16.76 -5.65
CA GLU A 45 9.78 17.80 -4.62
C GLU A 45 9.97 19.20 -5.22
N SER A 46 10.58 19.29 -6.41
CA SER A 46 10.91 20.55 -7.07
C SER A 46 9.77 21.14 -7.92
N ARG A 47 8.89 20.29 -8.46
CA ARG A 47 7.80 20.71 -9.36
C ARG A 47 6.64 21.29 -8.56
N ARG A 48 6.13 22.47 -8.94
CA ARG A 48 4.98 23.10 -8.25
C ARG A 48 3.61 22.63 -8.74
N ASP A 49 3.45 22.37 -10.04
CA ASP A 49 2.11 22.28 -10.65
C ASP A 49 1.71 20.90 -11.21
N GLU A 50 2.58 19.88 -11.14
CA GLU A 50 2.22 18.52 -11.55
C GLU A 50 1.79 17.69 -10.33
N GLY A 51 0.57 17.16 -10.37
CA GLY A 51 0.03 16.20 -9.42
C GLY A 51 0.10 14.78 -9.98
N LEU A 52 0.12 13.80 -9.09
CA LEU A 52 0.06 12.37 -9.39
C LEU A 52 -1.40 11.94 -9.44
N MET A 53 -1.79 11.28 -10.53
CA MET A 53 -3.13 10.73 -10.70
C MET A 53 -3.20 9.34 -10.06
N TYR A 54 -4.37 8.95 -9.54
CA TYR A 54 -4.59 7.59 -9.04
C TYR A 54 -5.21 6.69 -10.13
N THR A 55 -5.07 5.37 -10.00
CA THR A 55 -5.58 4.36 -10.95
C THR A 55 -6.91 3.73 -10.46
N ASP A 56 -7.32 2.64 -11.10
CA ASP A 56 -8.56 1.93 -10.77
C ASP A 56 -8.53 1.30 -9.38
N ASP A 57 -7.35 1.01 -8.82
CA ASP A 57 -7.19 0.55 -7.44
C ASP A 57 -7.75 1.55 -6.43
N THR A 58 -7.30 2.81 -6.49
CA THR A 58 -7.88 3.87 -5.66
C THR A 58 -9.33 4.13 -6.04
N ALA A 59 -9.70 4.12 -7.32
CA ALA A 59 -11.09 4.33 -7.72
C ALA A 59 -12.04 3.27 -7.11
N MET A 60 -11.60 2.02 -7.02
CA MET A 60 -12.30 0.92 -6.38
C MET A 60 -12.35 1.12 -4.86
N ALA A 61 -11.22 1.43 -4.22
CA ALA A 61 -11.16 1.73 -2.79
C ALA A 61 -12.12 2.88 -2.43
N ARG A 62 -12.15 3.95 -3.25
CA ARG A 62 -13.06 5.09 -3.08
C ARG A 62 -14.52 4.66 -3.17
N SER A 63 -14.85 3.77 -4.08
CA SER A 63 -16.22 3.25 -4.26
C SER A 63 -16.67 2.40 -3.07
N VAL A 64 -15.79 1.54 -2.54
CA VAL A 64 -16.06 0.74 -1.33
C VAL A 64 -16.26 1.66 -0.12
N VAL A 65 -15.36 2.62 0.09
CA VAL A 65 -15.44 3.58 1.20
C VAL A 65 -16.73 4.41 1.12
N ARG A 66 -17.08 4.93 -0.06
CA ARG A 66 -18.34 5.65 -0.26
C ARG A 66 -19.55 4.80 0.07
N SER A 67 -19.59 3.55 -0.41
CA SER A 67 -20.69 2.62 -0.10
C SER A 67 -20.80 2.34 1.40
N LEU A 68 -19.68 2.16 2.11
CA LEU A 68 -19.66 1.95 3.56
C LEU A 68 -20.11 3.19 4.36
N LEU A 69 -19.85 4.40 3.85
CA LEU A 69 -20.31 5.64 4.47
C LEU A 69 -21.80 5.91 4.21
N GLU A 70 -22.33 5.51 3.05
CA GLU A 70 -23.73 5.74 2.65
C GLU A 70 -24.69 4.66 3.18
N LYS A 71 -24.20 3.43 3.41
CA LYS A 71 -25.03 2.28 3.82
C LYS A 71 -24.56 1.67 5.14
N PRO A 72 -25.46 1.39 6.09
CA PRO A 72 -25.08 0.96 7.44
C PRO A 72 -24.59 -0.49 7.54
N THR A 73 -24.67 -1.31 6.49
CA THR A 73 -24.29 -2.73 6.54
C THR A 73 -23.42 -3.15 5.36
N PHE A 74 -22.28 -3.76 5.71
CA PHE A 74 -21.39 -4.51 4.83
C PHE A 74 -21.86 -5.97 4.84
N ASP A 75 -21.91 -6.63 3.68
CA ASP A 75 -22.32 -8.03 3.56
C ASP A 75 -21.10 -8.91 3.30
N GLU A 76 -20.58 -9.53 4.36
CA GLU A 76 -19.41 -10.40 4.28
C GLU A 76 -19.63 -11.68 3.45
N LYS A 77 -20.88 -12.11 3.23
CA LYS A 77 -21.20 -13.32 2.45
C LYS A 77 -21.21 -13.03 0.95
N ASP A 78 -21.72 -11.88 0.53
CA ASP A 78 -21.68 -11.44 -0.89
C ASP A 78 -20.24 -11.23 -1.37
N LEU A 79 -19.34 -10.69 -0.52
CA LEU A 79 -17.94 -10.52 -0.89
C LEU A 79 -17.17 -11.85 -0.95
N ALA A 80 -17.44 -12.78 -0.03
CA ALA A 80 -16.79 -14.08 0.02
C ALA A 80 -17.20 -15.01 -1.14
N GLU A 81 -18.46 -14.96 -1.59
CA GLU A 81 -18.94 -15.70 -2.76
C GLU A 81 -18.35 -15.19 -4.08
N ARG A 82 -17.99 -13.91 -4.17
CA ARG A 82 -17.37 -13.31 -5.38
C ARG A 82 -15.89 -13.61 -5.53
N LEU A 83 -15.21 -14.06 -4.46
CA LEU A 83 -13.76 -14.25 -4.47
C LEU A 83 -13.32 -15.69 -4.76
N GLU A 84 -14.23 -16.68 -4.87
CA GLU A 84 -14.00 -18.09 -5.25
C GLU A 84 -12.52 -18.58 -5.22
N LEU A 85 -11.89 -18.56 -4.04
CA LEU A 85 -10.52 -19.04 -3.88
C LEU A 85 -10.53 -20.57 -3.66
N GLY A 86 -10.37 -21.32 -4.76
CA GLY A 86 -10.11 -22.77 -4.75
C GLY A 86 -8.79 -23.16 -4.04
N GLU A 87 -8.55 -24.47 -3.91
CA GLU A 87 -7.48 -25.14 -3.13
C GLU A 87 -6.20 -24.31 -2.84
N PHE A 88 -6.08 -23.87 -1.58
CA PHE A 88 -5.03 -23.07 -0.91
C PHE A 88 -3.72 -22.72 -1.66
N PRO A 89 -3.74 -21.84 -2.68
CA PRO A 89 -2.55 -21.49 -3.45
C PRO A 89 -1.65 -20.49 -2.69
N TYR A 90 -2.26 -19.68 -1.82
CA TYR A 90 -1.56 -18.74 -0.95
C TYR A 90 -0.66 -19.43 0.09
N CYS A 91 -0.98 -20.65 0.53
CA CYS A 91 -0.25 -21.28 1.62
C CYS A 91 1.24 -21.49 1.32
N ASN A 92 1.60 -21.77 0.07
CA ASN A 92 3.00 -21.93 -0.32
C ASN A 92 3.74 -20.58 -0.33
N ARG A 93 3.12 -19.53 -0.88
CA ARG A 93 3.70 -18.17 -0.86
C ARG A 93 3.84 -17.63 0.56
N LEU A 94 2.86 -17.84 1.43
CA LEU A 94 2.93 -17.44 2.85
C LEU A 94 4.05 -18.16 3.62
N LYS A 95 4.30 -19.45 3.35
CA LYS A 95 5.46 -20.17 3.90
C LYS A 95 6.77 -19.53 3.42
N LYS A 96 6.84 -19.14 2.14
CA LYS A 96 8.01 -18.48 1.57
C LYS A 96 8.29 -17.11 2.20
N ILE A 97 7.26 -16.31 2.46
CA ILE A 97 7.38 -15.05 3.23
C ILE A 97 8.06 -15.32 4.57
N LYS A 98 7.61 -16.34 5.31
CA LYS A 98 8.21 -16.72 6.59
C LYS A 98 9.69 -17.11 6.43
N GLU A 99 10.05 -17.85 5.38
CA GLU A 99 11.46 -18.20 5.10
C GLU A 99 12.30 -16.96 4.81
N PHE A 100 11.81 -16.04 3.98
CA PHE A 100 12.50 -14.80 3.62
C PHE A 100 12.75 -13.89 4.82
N LEU A 101 11.76 -13.77 5.71
CA LEU A 101 11.91 -12.97 6.94
C LEU A 101 12.99 -13.55 7.88
N HIS A 102 13.19 -14.87 7.92
CA HIS A 102 14.30 -15.47 8.69
C HIS A 102 15.66 -15.34 7.98
N LYS A 103 15.68 -15.33 6.64
CA LYS A 103 16.90 -15.21 5.84
C LYS A 103 17.51 -13.79 5.93
N GLY A 104 16.69 -12.77 6.15
CA GLY A 104 17.11 -11.38 6.42
C GLY A 104 17.60 -10.60 5.19
N ASN A 105 18.47 -11.21 4.37
CA ASN A 105 18.92 -10.64 3.10
C ASN A 105 18.36 -11.44 1.91
N VAL A 106 17.38 -10.86 1.22
CA VAL A 106 16.69 -11.45 0.06
C VAL A 106 16.66 -10.39 -1.03
N SER A 107 17.17 -10.73 -2.22
CA SER A 107 17.22 -9.81 -3.35
C SER A 107 15.84 -9.59 -3.97
N CYS A 108 15.61 -8.44 -4.62
CA CYS A 108 14.36 -8.17 -5.34
C CYS A 108 14.03 -9.29 -6.34
N ARG A 109 15.05 -9.80 -7.06
CA ARG A 109 14.87 -10.92 -8.00
C ARG A 109 14.35 -12.18 -7.33
N GLU A 110 14.91 -12.57 -6.18
CA GLU A 110 14.41 -13.72 -5.43
C GLU A 110 12.97 -13.51 -4.95
N VAL A 111 12.60 -12.28 -4.57
CA VAL A 111 11.22 -11.95 -4.18
C VAL A 111 10.27 -12.14 -5.36
N VAL A 112 10.63 -11.61 -6.52
CA VAL A 112 9.83 -11.70 -7.75
C VAL A 112 9.67 -13.13 -8.21
N ASP A 113 10.78 -13.88 -8.32
CA ASP A 113 10.77 -15.27 -8.80
C ASP A 113 9.90 -16.18 -7.90
N GLU A 114 9.82 -15.87 -6.59
CA GLU A 114 9.23 -16.76 -5.58
C GLU A 114 7.90 -16.26 -4.99
N LEU A 115 7.52 -15.00 -5.16
CA LEU A 115 6.24 -14.46 -4.72
C LEU A 115 5.41 -13.95 -5.91
N GLY A 116 6.05 -13.41 -6.93
CA GLY A 116 5.42 -12.76 -8.09
C GLY A 116 5.40 -11.24 -7.96
N HIS A 117 5.10 -10.58 -9.08
CA HIS A 117 4.83 -9.14 -9.13
C HIS A 117 3.79 -8.79 -10.20
N GLY A 118 2.94 -9.74 -10.59
CA GLY A 118 1.97 -9.57 -11.67
C GLY A 118 0.58 -9.19 -11.16
N ILE A 119 -0.29 -8.84 -12.10
CA ILE A 119 -1.69 -8.41 -11.88
C ILE A 119 -2.58 -9.44 -11.16
N ALA A 120 -2.16 -10.71 -11.12
CA ALA A 120 -2.92 -11.75 -10.45
C ALA A 120 -2.78 -11.60 -8.93
N ALA A 121 -3.89 -11.71 -8.19
CA ALA A 121 -3.86 -11.59 -6.72
C ALA A 121 -2.86 -12.55 -6.04
N LEU A 122 -2.64 -13.73 -6.62
CA LEU A 122 -1.65 -14.71 -6.14
C LEU A 122 -0.19 -14.28 -6.33
N GLU A 123 0.06 -13.30 -7.19
CA GLU A 123 1.37 -12.73 -7.51
C GLU A 123 1.57 -11.34 -6.88
N SER A 124 0.51 -10.59 -6.58
CA SER A 124 0.60 -9.25 -5.99
C SER A 124 0.36 -9.21 -4.47
N VAL A 125 -0.62 -9.95 -3.95
CA VAL A 125 -0.98 -9.90 -2.51
C VAL A 125 0.13 -10.43 -1.60
N PRO A 126 0.75 -11.61 -1.85
CA PRO A 126 1.83 -12.11 -0.98
C PRO A 126 3.04 -11.16 -1.01
N THR A 127 3.33 -10.59 -2.17
CA THR A 127 4.42 -9.64 -2.37
C THR A 127 4.18 -8.36 -1.60
N ALA A 128 2.97 -7.79 -1.63
CA ALA A 128 2.62 -6.63 -0.81
C ALA A 128 2.78 -6.88 0.69
N ILE A 129 2.33 -8.04 1.18
CA ILE A 129 2.49 -8.43 2.59
C ILE A 129 3.97 -8.56 2.95
N TYR A 130 4.76 -9.24 2.11
CA TYR A 130 6.19 -9.40 2.31
C TYR A 130 6.91 -8.06 2.34
N SER A 131 6.63 -7.17 1.38
CA SER A 131 7.22 -5.84 1.28
C SER A 131 7.01 -5.03 2.57
N PHE A 132 5.79 -5.00 3.10
CA PHE A 132 5.52 -4.37 4.39
C PHE A 132 6.35 -4.98 5.52
N LEU A 133 6.32 -6.31 5.67
CA LEU A 133 7.03 -6.99 6.76
C LEU A 133 8.55 -6.83 6.66
N ARG A 134 9.10 -6.87 5.44
CA ARG A 134 10.53 -6.69 5.18
C ARG A 134 10.98 -5.26 5.52
N CYS A 135 10.12 -4.28 5.30
CA CYS A 135 10.43 -2.87 5.52
C CYS A 135 10.15 -2.36 6.94
N LEU A 136 9.66 -3.21 7.85
CA LEU A 136 9.64 -2.92 9.29
C LEU A 136 11.06 -2.65 9.81
N ASP A 137 12.05 -3.35 9.26
CA ASP A 137 13.46 -3.15 9.52
C ASP A 137 14.14 -2.40 8.35
N PRO A 138 15.30 -1.76 8.58
CA PRO A 138 16.11 -1.19 7.50
C PRO A 138 16.39 -2.19 6.38
N VAL A 139 16.38 -1.70 5.15
CA VAL A 139 16.80 -2.45 3.95
C VAL A 139 18.11 -1.85 3.52
N ASP A 140 19.16 -2.66 3.41
CA ASP A 140 20.54 -2.17 3.25
C ASP A 140 20.73 -1.30 1.99
N ASP A 141 20.02 -1.63 0.91
CA ASP A 141 20.11 -0.91 -0.36
C ASP A 141 19.29 0.40 -0.37
N LEU A 142 18.46 0.67 0.65
CA LEU A 142 17.61 1.86 0.71
C LEU A 142 18.19 2.94 1.65
N PRO A 143 17.95 4.24 1.36
CA PRO A 143 18.39 5.32 2.24
C PRO A 143 17.88 5.15 3.67
N LYS A 144 18.77 5.28 4.65
CA LYS A 144 18.46 5.03 6.07
C LYS A 144 17.52 6.06 6.68
N GLU A 145 17.43 7.23 6.06
CA GLU A 145 16.59 8.35 6.47
C GLU A 145 15.11 8.11 6.12
N MET A 146 14.80 7.18 5.20
CA MET A 146 13.43 6.83 4.88
C MET A 146 12.73 6.19 6.07
N ASN A 147 11.56 6.71 6.40
CA ASN A 147 10.67 6.07 7.37
C ASN A 147 10.12 4.74 6.82
N SER A 148 9.41 3.98 7.66
CA SER A 148 9.00 2.62 7.31
C SER A 148 7.96 2.59 6.19
N LEU A 149 7.04 3.56 6.15
CA LEU A 149 6.06 3.69 5.07
C LEU A 149 6.73 4.04 3.74
N GLN A 150 7.63 5.02 3.73
CA GLN A 150 8.42 5.38 2.55
C GLN A 150 9.18 4.18 2.02
N ARG A 151 9.91 3.49 2.91
CA ARG A 151 10.70 2.30 2.56
C ARG A 151 9.82 1.21 1.96
N THR A 152 8.64 0.97 2.53
CA THR A 152 7.69 -0.03 2.04
C THR A 152 7.23 0.27 0.61
N ILE A 153 6.78 1.51 0.35
CA ILE A 153 6.29 1.93 -0.97
C ILE A 153 7.42 1.86 -2.01
N ILE A 154 8.60 2.39 -1.67
CA ILE A 154 9.76 2.35 -2.59
C ILE A 154 10.21 0.91 -2.85
N PHE A 155 10.23 0.05 -1.84
CA PHE A 155 10.56 -1.35 -2.02
C PHE A 155 9.60 -2.03 -3.00
N CYS A 156 8.29 -1.80 -2.90
CA CYS A 156 7.31 -2.33 -3.85
C CYS A 156 7.58 -1.86 -5.28
N ILE A 157 7.86 -0.57 -5.47
CA ILE A 157 8.18 0.00 -6.78
C ILE A 157 9.44 -0.64 -7.39
N LEU A 158 10.46 -0.93 -6.57
CA LEU A 158 11.69 -1.59 -7.01
C LEU A 158 11.50 -3.04 -7.46
N LEU A 159 10.40 -3.69 -7.08
CA LEU A 159 10.10 -5.04 -7.54
C LEU A 159 9.62 -5.05 -9.01
N GLY A 160 9.17 -3.91 -9.54
CA GLY A 160 8.63 -3.82 -10.89
C GLY A 160 7.29 -4.53 -11.04
N GLY A 161 6.84 -4.66 -12.29
CA GLY A 161 5.56 -5.30 -12.63
C GLY A 161 4.34 -4.45 -12.26
N ASP A 162 3.46 -5.01 -11.45
CA ASP A 162 2.18 -4.45 -10.99
C ASP A 162 2.38 -3.49 -9.79
N THR A 163 3.20 -2.46 -10.02
CA THR A 163 3.78 -1.64 -8.95
C THR A 163 2.76 -0.79 -8.21
N ASP A 164 1.73 -0.27 -8.88
CA ASP A 164 0.65 0.50 -8.26
C ASP A 164 -0.20 -0.38 -7.36
N THR A 165 -0.69 -1.52 -7.82
CA THR A 165 -1.51 -2.42 -7.01
C THR A 165 -0.73 -2.96 -5.80
N ILE A 166 0.50 -3.43 -6.00
CA ILE A 166 1.35 -3.94 -4.92
C ILE A 166 1.67 -2.84 -3.89
N ALA A 167 2.07 -1.64 -4.36
CA ALA A 167 2.37 -0.53 -3.47
C ALA A 167 1.12 0.00 -2.76
N THR A 168 -0.05 -0.03 -3.41
CA THR A 168 -1.35 0.33 -2.82
C THR A 168 -1.67 -0.59 -1.65
N MET A 169 -1.61 -1.91 -1.86
CA MET A 169 -1.91 -2.88 -0.80
C MET A 169 -0.90 -2.78 0.35
N ALA A 170 0.41 -2.73 0.03
CA ALA A 170 1.45 -2.63 1.05
C ALA A 170 1.36 -1.30 1.81
N GLY A 171 1.10 -0.20 1.10
CA GLY A 171 0.89 1.14 1.65
C GLY A 171 -0.32 1.21 2.57
N ALA A 172 -1.43 0.54 2.22
CA ALA A 172 -2.61 0.46 3.06
C ALA A 172 -2.32 -0.20 4.41
N VAL A 173 -1.55 -1.30 4.39
CA VAL A 173 -1.13 -2.03 5.60
C VAL A 173 -0.12 -1.21 6.41
N ALA A 174 0.93 -0.69 5.76
CA ALA A 174 1.95 0.12 6.40
C ALA A 174 1.36 1.38 7.04
N GLY A 175 0.45 2.05 6.34
CA GLY A 175 -0.26 3.23 6.81
C GLY A 175 -1.21 2.92 7.97
N ALA A 176 -1.90 1.77 7.96
CA ALA A 176 -2.71 1.31 9.09
C ALA A 176 -1.86 1.00 10.32
N TYR A 177 -0.65 0.46 10.11
CA TYR A 177 0.26 0.06 11.19
C TYR A 177 0.97 1.26 11.82
N HIS A 178 1.53 2.14 10.99
CA HIS A 178 2.35 3.28 11.42
C HIS A 178 1.54 4.57 11.65
N GLY A 179 0.38 4.72 11.03
CA GLY A 179 -0.43 5.93 11.06
C GLY A 179 0.02 7.00 10.06
N GLU A 180 -0.81 8.03 9.91
CA GLU A 180 -0.57 9.15 8.99
C GLU A 180 0.70 9.96 9.28
N GLU A 181 1.27 9.84 10.48
CA GLU A 181 2.51 10.55 10.87
C GLU A 181 3.73 10.12 10.04
N GLN A 182 3.74 8.91 9.49
CA GLN A 182 4.80 8.45 8.58
C GLN A 182 4.52 8.78 7.12
N VAL A 183 3.38 9.40 6.80
CA VAL A 183 3.07 9.83 5.44
C VAL A 183 3.84 11.11 5.11
N PRO A 184 4.74 11.12 4.11
CA PRO A 184 5.47 12.33 3.74
C PRO A 184 4.51 13.38 3.19
N GLU A 185 4.61 14.60 3.72
CA GLU A 185 3.66 15.65 3.40
C GLU A 185 3.68 16.05 1.92
N ILE A 186 4.85 15.93 1.28
CA ILE A 186 5.00 16.21 -0.14
C ILE A 186 4.34 15.14 -1.02
N TRP A 187 4.51 13.84 -0.70
CA TRP A 187 3.86 12.75 -1.43
C TRP A 187 2.33 12.84 -1.28
N LYS A 188 1.86 13.11 -0.06
CA LYS A 188 0.45 13.32 0.22
C LYS A 188 -0.13 14.46 -0.64
N LYS A 189 0.46 15.66 -0.57
CA LYS A 189 -0.06 16.83 -1.29
C LYS A 189 0.01 16.69 -2.81
N LYS A 190 0.91 15.85 -3.31
CA LYS A 190 1.06 15.55 -4.73
C LYS A 190 0.08 14.51 -5.25
N SER A 191 -0.47 13.66 -4.38
CA SER A 191 -1.42 12.62 -4.77
C SER A 191 -2.82 13.20 -4.96
N GLU A 192 -3.44 12.95 -6.10
CA GLU A 192 -4.81 13.35 -6.38
C GLU A 192 -5.76 12.78 -5.30
N GLY A 193 -6.71 13.57 -4.82
CA GLY A 193 -7.70 13.07 -3.86
C GLY A 193 -7.19 12.88 -2.43
N TYR A 194 -5.97 13.33 -2.08
CA TYR A 194 -5.45 13.19 -0.71
C TYR A 194 -6.38 13.77 0.37
N ARG A 195 -7.06 14.89 0.05
CA ARG A 195 -8.01 15.53 0.98
C ARG A 195 -9.21 14.63 1.26
N ASP A 196 -9.68 13.92 0.25
CA ASP A 196 -10.76 12.95 0.40
C ASP A 196 -10.28 11.77 1.24
N ALA A 197 -9.07 11.25 0.99
CA ALA A 197 -8.51 10.15 1.79
C ALA A 197 -8.35 10.55 3.27
N GLU A 198 -7.90 11.78 3.57
CA GLU A 198 -7.83 12.30 4.94
C GLU A 198 -9.21 12.41 5.60
N ASP A 199 -10.17 13.00 4.90
CA ASP A 199 -11.53 13.21 5.41
C ASP A 199 -12.26 11.87 5.60
N TRP A 200 -12.15 10.95 4.66
CA TRP A 200 -12.80 9.65 4.73
C TRP A 200 -12.18 8.75 5.77
N GLY A 201 -10.86 8.80 5.98
CA GLY A 201 -10.20 8.07 7.06
C GLY A 201 -10.77 8.50 8.42
N LYS A 202 -10.97 9.81 8.60
CA LYS A 202 -11.64 10.34 9.80
C LYS A 202 -13.11 9.86 9.88
N LYS A 203 -13.88 9.98 8.81
CA LYS A 203 -15.30 9.59 8.79
C LYS A 203 -15.53 8.10 9.03
N LEU A 204 -14.69 7.23 8.46
CA LEU A 204 -14.74 5.79 8.71
C LEU A 204 -14.45 5.46 10.18
N TRP A 205 -13.49 6.15 10.79
CA TRP A 205 -13.20 6.00 12.22
C TRP A 205 -14.39 6.46 13.09
N GLU A 206 -15.03 7.58 12.76
CA GLU A 206 -16.25 8.05 13.44
C GLU A 206 -17.40 7.03 13.29
N LEU A 207 -17.60 6.51 12.08
CA LEU A 207 -18.60 5.49 11.79
C LEU A 207 -18.35 4.21 12.57
N TYR A 208 -17.11 3.72 12.62
CA TYR A 208 -16.74 2.53 13.38
C TYR A 208 -17.03 2.73 14.87
N ASN A 209 -16.61 3.85 15.46
CA ASN A 209 -16.81 4.10 16.89
C ASN A 209 -18.28 4.30 17.27
N SER A 210 -19.10 4.88 16.39
CA SER A 210 -20.54 5.00 16.64
C SER A 210 -21.28 3.65 16.68
N ARG A 211 -20.64 2.57 16.21
CA ARG A 211 -21.20 1.21 16.18
C ARG A 211 -20.67 0.31 17.30
N LEU A 212 -19.67 0.75 18.07
CA LEU A 212 -19.20 -0.03 19.22
C LEU A 212 -20.28 -0.02 20.31
N PRO A 213 -20.70 -1.19 20.84
CA PRO A 213 -21.61 -1.22 21.98
C PRO A 213 -20.93 -0.53 23.18
N SER A 214 -21.70 0.31 23.87
CA SER A 214 -21.29 1.06 25.06
C SER A 214 -20.81 0.18 26.20
#